data_AF-A0A6M3LF14-F1
#
_entry.id   AF-A0A6M3LF14-F1
#
_cell.length_a   1.000
_cell.length_b   1.000
_cell.length_c   1.000
_cell.angle_alpha   90.00
_cell.angle_beta   90.00
_cell.angle_gamma   90.00
#
_symmetry.space_group_name_H-M   'P 1'
#
loop_
_entity.id
_entity.type
_entity.pdbx_description
1 polymer ?
#
loop_
_entity_poly.entity_id
_entity_poly.type
_entity_poly.pdbx_seq_one_letter_code
_entity_poly.pdbx_strand_id
1 'polypeptide(L)'
;MTNRLPELERAYFIRKLGGTQGPTKPLNQIKREYWSSFVGEGAANTPFNELELRWILRVLGDAGITPANSNSEADLWKQMVLSITEVPVNYINQNKITFYINAS
;
A
#
# COMPACT_ATOMS: atom_id res chain seq x y z
N MET A 1 -3.09 19.52 -11.65
CA MET A 1 -3.86 18.28 -11.88
C MET A 1 -4.01 17.59 -10.54
N THR A 2 -5.23 17.47 -10.00
CA THR A 2 -5.46 16.77 -8.74
C THR A 2 -5.50 15.28 -9.06
N ASN A 3 -4.35 14.61 -9.02
CA ASN A 3 -4.27 13.17 -9.24
C ASN A 3 -5.19 12.47 -8.24
N ARG A 4 -6.16 11.70 -8.73
CA ARG A 4 -7.13 11.00 -7.87
C ARG A 4 -6.39 9.84 -7.19
N LEU A 5 -6.69 9.57 -5.91
CA LEU A 5 -6.05 8.50 -5.15
C LEU A 5 -5.97 7.15 -5.91
N PRO A 6 -7.01 6.69 -6.64
CA PRO A 6 -6.93 5.45 -7.43
C PRO A 6 -5.88 5.46 -8.56
N GLU A 7 -5.60 6.64 -9.13
CA GLU A 7 -4.60 6.81 -10.20
C GLU A 7 -3.18 6.68 -9.62
N LEU A 8 -2.95 7.28 -8.45
CA LEU A 8 -1.68 7.18 -7.72
C LEU A 8 -1.43 5.75 -7.23
N GLU A 9 -2.45 5.10 -6.66
CA GLU A 9 -2.39 3.70 -6.28
C GLU A 9 -2.02 2.82 -7.47
N ARG A 10 -2.72 3.00 -8.59
CA ARG A 10 -2.44 2.26 -9.81
C ARG A 10 -1.00 2.48 -10.25
N ALA A 11 -0.54 3.72 -10.34
CA ALA A 11 0.82 4.04 -10.78
C ALA A 11 1.87 3.36 -9.88
N TYR A 12 1.69 3.42 -8.56
CA TYR A 12 2.55 2.77 -7.58
C TYR A 12 2.62 1.25 -7.78
N PHE A 13 1.47 0.56 -7.80
CA PHE A 13 1.47 -0.90 -7.91
C PHE A 13 1.93 -1.40 -9.28
N ILE A 14 1.63 -0.68 -10.37
CA ILE A 14 2.16 -1.00 -11.69
C ILE A 14 3.69 -0.90 -11.69
N ARG A 15 4.26 0.15 -11.09
CA ARG A 15 5.71 0.31 -10.98
C ARG A 15 6.33 -0.84 -10.19
N LYS A 16 5.73 -1.22 -9.05
CA LYS A 16 6.21 -2.33 -8.23
C LYS A 16 6.11 -3.71 -8.90
N LEU A 17 5.19 -3.88 -9.85
CA LEU A 17 5.05 -5.08 -10.68
C LEU A 17 5.88 -5.06 -11.98
N GLY A 18 6.81 -4.10 -12.14
CA GLY A 18 7.69 -4.03 -13.31
C GLY A 18 7.12 -3.30 -14.53
N GLY A 19 6.03 -2.54 -14.38
CA GLY A 19 5.59 -1.55 -15.38
C GLY A 19 4.76 -2.08 -16.56
N THR A 20 4.58 -3.38 -16.70
CA THR A 20 3.94 -4.02 -17.88
C THR A 20 2.44 -4.29 -17.75
N GLN A 21 1.84 -3.98 -16.60
CA GLN A 21 0.40 -4.19 -16.37
C GLN A 21 -0.42 -3.19 -17.20
N GLY A 22 -1.19 -3.69 -18.18
CA GLY A 22 -1.98 -2.86 -19.09
C GLY A 22 -3.04 -2.00 -18.38
N PRO A 23 -3.46 -0.88 -19.00
CA PRO A 23 -4.39 0.08 -18.40
C PRO A 23 -5.79 -0.49 -18.11
N THR A 24 -6.15 -1.64 -18.69
CA THR A 24 -7.48 -2.25 -18.58
C THR A 24 -7.67 -3.13 -17.33
N LYS A 25 -6.59 -3.49 -16.63
CA LYS A 25 -6.71 -4.36 -15.45
C LYS A 25 -7.37 -3.62 -14.28
N PRO A 26 -8.34 -4.22 -13.55
CA PRO A 26 -8.92 -3.61 -12.36
C PRO A 26 -7.87 -3.37 -11.26
N LEU A 27 -7.95 -2.23 -10.57
CA LEU A 27 -6.99 -1.87 -9.52
C LEU A 27 -6.89 -2.93 -8.41
N ASN A 28 -8.01 -3.53 -8.01
CA ASN A 28 -8.02 -4.60 -7.01
C ASN A 28 -7.27 -5.86 -7.48
N GLN A 29 -7.26 -6.15 -8.77
CA GLN A 29 -6.48 -7.27 -9.30
C GLN A 29 -4.98 -6.95 -9.27
N ILE A 30 -4.59 -5.73 -9.65
CA ILE A 30 -3.19 -5.25 -9.58
C ILE A 30 -2.69 -5.31 -8.13
N LYS A 31 -3.47 -4.77 -7.18
CA LYS A 31 -3.17 -4.82 -5.75
C LYS A 31 -3.00 -6.25 -5.24
N ARG A 32 -3.95 -7.15 -5.56
CA ARG A 32 -3.87 -8.55 -5.12
C ARG A 32 -2.63 -9.26 -5.65
N GLU A 33 -2.30 -9.06 -6.93
CA GLU A 33 -1.10 -9.64 -7.52
C GLU A 33 0.17 -9.18 -6.79
N TYR A 34 0.29 -7.89 -6.53
CA TYR A 34 1.42 -7.37 -5.76
C TYR A 34 1.42 -7.88 -4.32
N TRP A 35 0.29 -7.82 -3.61
CA TRP A 35 0.22 -8.26 -2.21
C TRP A 35 0.45 -9.77 -2.05
N SER A 36 0.07 -10.55 -3.06
CA SER A 36 0.30 -12.00 -3.05
C SER A 36 1.78 -12.38 -2.99
N SER A 37 2.68 -11.54 -3.51
CA SER A 37 4.12 -11.79 -3.42
C SER A 37 4.66 -11.75 -1.98
N PHE A 38 3.94 -11.11 -1.06
CA PHE A 38 4.33 -11.05 0.36
C PHE A 38 3.74 -12.17 1.20
N VAL A 39 2.64 -12.78 0.76
CA VAL A 39 1.95 -13.83 1.52
C VAL A 39 2.43 -15.23 1.13
N GLY A 40 2.92 -15.41 -0.09
CA GLY A 40 3.39 -16.71 -0.58
C GLY A 40 2.23 -17.68 -0.81
N GLU A 41 2.42 -18.96 -0.48
CA GLU A 41 1.38 -19.98 -0.65
C GLU A 41 0.13 -19.65 0.17
N GLY A 42 -1.04 -19.65 -0.47
CA GLY A 42 -2.33 -19.36 0.17
C GLY A 42 -2.90 -17.96 -0.09
N ALA A 43 -2.16 -17.06 -0.77
CA ALA A 43 -2.63 -15.71 -1.08
C ALA A 43 -3.96 -15.64 -1.88
N ALA A 44 -4.27 -16.69 -2.64
CA ALA A 44 -5.53 -16.81 -3.38
C ALA A 44 -6.76 -16.90 -2.45
N ASN A 45 -6.61 -17.54 -1.28
CA ASN A 45 -7.68 -17.74 -0.30
C ASN A 45 -7.73 -16.64 0.76
N THR A 46 -6.72 -15.76 0.81
CA THR A 46 -6.66 -14.67 1.78
C THR A 46 -7.64 -13.53 1.40
N PRO A 47 -8.44 -13.06 2.37
CA PRO A 47 -9.28 -11.86 2.22
C PRO A 47 -8.48 -10.64 1.76
N PHE A 48 -9.09 -9.77 0.94
CA PHE A 48 -8.39 -8.65 0.31
C PHE A 48 -7.85 -7.63 1.33
N ASN A 49 -8.63 -7.34 2.38
CA ASN A 49 -8.23 -6.48 3.49
C ASN A 49 -7.07 -7.08 4.30
N GLU A 50 -7.05 -8.41 4.46
CA GLU A 50 -5.95 -9.09 5.14
C GLU A 50 -4.66 -9.05 4.31
N LEU A 51 -4.77 -9.15 2.98
CA LEU A 51 -3.63 -8.94 2.09
C LEU A 51 -3.06 -7.52 2.20
N GLU A 52 -3.93 -6.50 2.24
CA GLU A 52 -3.52 -5.10 2.42
C GLU A 52 -2.81 -4.91 3.76
N LEU A 53 -3.38 -5.44 4.85
CA LEU A 53 -2.79 -5.36 6.18
C LEU A 53 -1.41 -6.03 6.22
N ARG A 54 -1.28 -7.25 5.72
CA ARG A 54 0.00 -7.97 5.69
C ARG A 54 1.06 -7.22 4.88
N TRP A 55 0.67 -6.63 3.76
CA TRP A 55 1.55 -5.78 2.97
C TRP A 55 2.01 -4.54 3.75
N ILE A 56 1.09 -3.82 4.39
CA ILE A 56 1.43 -2.66 5.23
C ILE A 56 2.42 -3.06 6.33
N LEU A 57 2.11 -4.12 7.08
CA LEU A 57 2.98 -4.60 8.14
C LEU A 57 4.36 -5.00 7.62
N ARG A 58 4.45 -5.57 6.42
CA ARG A 58 5.73 -5.87 5.79
C ARG A 58 6.52 -4.61 5.46
N VAL A 59 5.90 -3.61 4.85
CA VAL A 59 6.56 -2.33 4.53
C VAL A 59 7.08 -1.66 5.79
N LEU A 60 6.29 -1.65 6.87
CA LEU A 60 6.69 -1.08 8.15
C LEU A 60 7.84 -1.89 8.80
N GLY A 61 7.75 -3.22 8.75
CA GLY A 61 8.82 -4.10 9.24
C GLY A 61 10.14 -3.91 8.50
N ASP A 62 10.11 -3.76 7.17
CA ASP A 62 11.29 -3.49 6.35
C ASP A 62 11.90 -2.10 6.67
N ALA A 63 11.08 -1.16 7.14
CA ALA A 63 11.52 0.16 7.63
C ALA A 63 11.90 0.17 9.12
N GLY A 64 11.86 -0.97 9.81
CA GLY A 64 12.15 -1.06 11.25
C GLY A 64 11.08 -0.44 12.16
N ILE A 65 9.86 -0.26 11.65
CA ILE A 65 8.73 0.31 12.38
C ILE A 65 7.81 -0.82 12.86
N THR A 66 7.57 -0.88 14.16
CA THR A 66 6.58 -1.78 14.76
C THR A 66 5.33 -0.99 15.12
N PRO A 67 4.17 -1.28 14.52
CA PRO A 67 2.95 -0.55 14.83
C PRO A 67 2.49 -0.75 16.25
N ALA A 68 2.17 0.35 16.92
CA ALA A 68 1.56 0.31 18.25
C ALA A 68 0.12 -0.25 18.18
N ASN A 69 -0.61 0.01 17.08
CA ASN A 69 -1.96 -0.49 16.89
C ASN A 69 -2.22 -0.97 15.44
N SER A 70 -1.99 -2.25 15.20
CA SER A 70 -2.24 -2.89 13.89
C SER A 70 -3.71 -3.02 13.50
N ASN A 71 -4.65 -2.69 14.41
CA ASN A 71 -6.09 -2.74 14.12
C ASN A 71 -6.64 -1.37 13.64
N SER A 72 -5.84 -0.30 13.71
CA SER A 72 -6.24 1.04 13.29
C SER A 72 -5.68 1.36 11.91
N GLU A 73 -6.54 1.34 10.88
CA GLU A 73 -6.15 1.75 9.52
C GLU A 73 -5.53 3.15 9.51
N ALA A 74 -6.09 4.08 10.29
CA ALA A 74 -5.58 5.44 10.37
C ALA A 74 -4.15 5.51 10.92
N ASP A 75 -3.85 4.72 11.97
CA ASP A 75 -2.52 4.67 12.57
C ASP A 75 -1.50 4.03 11.63
N LEU A 76 -1.89 2.92 11.01
CA LEU A 76 -1.09 2.22 10.01
C LEU A 76 -0.68 3.14 8.85
N TRP A 77 -1.61 3.92 8.28
CA TRP A 77 -1.27 4.85 7.20
C TRP A 77 -0.42 6.03 7.66
N LYS A 78 -0.53 6.48 8.92
CA LYS A 78 0.40 7.48 9.46
C LYS A 78 1.82 6.91 9.55
N GLN A 79 1.95 5.67 10.02
CA GLN A 79 3.24 4.99 10.10
C GLN A 79 3.84 4.70 8.73
N MET A 80 3.02 4.39 7.72
CA MET A 80 3.48 4.24 6.33
C MET A 80 4.09 5.53 5.81
N VAL A 81 3.50 6.69 6.14
CA VAL A 81 4.09 7.99 5.78
C VAL A 81 5.41 8.21 6.54
N LEU A 82 5.49 7.85 7.81
CA LEU A 82 6.74 7.93 8.58
C LEU A 82 7.84 7.01 8.03
N SER A 83 7.48 5.84 7.50
CA SER A 83 8.46 4.87 6.95
C SER A 83 9.23 5.40 5.74
N ILE A 84 8.66 6.40 5.05
CA ILE A 84 9.28 7.10 3.94
C ILE A 84 9.77 8.51 4.33
N THR A 85 9.93 8.78 5.64
CA THR A 85 10.43 10.04 6.20
C THR A 85 9.57 11.28 5.94
N GLU A 86 8.29 11.08 5.67
CA GLU A 86 7.32 12.14 5.42
C GLU A 86 6.51 12.48 6.69
N VAL A 87 5.82 13.63 6.67
CA VAL A 87 4.99 14.08 7.81
C VAL A 87 3.54 13.60 7.65
N PRO A 88 3.03 12.74 8.56
CA PRO A 88 1.65 12.29 8.50
C PRO A 88 0.66 13.38 8.92
N VAL A 89 -0.53 13.34 8.34
CA VAL A 89 -1.66 14.19 8.70
C VAL A 89 -2.82 13.37 9.28
N ASN A 90 -3.89 14.04 9.71
CA ASN A 90 -5.05 13.37 10.31
C ASN A 90 -5.98 12.69 9.29
N TYR A 91 -5.84 12.99 8.00
CA TYR A 91 -6.70 12.44 6.95
C TYR A 91 -6.05 11.23 6.28
N ILE A 92 -6.72 10.06 6.36
CA ILE A 92 -6.23 8.80 5.79
C ILE A 92 -5.92 8.93 4.29
N ASN A 93 -6.84 9.52 3.52
CA ASN A 93 -6.65 9.68 2.07
C ASN A 93 -5.41 10.51 1.73
N GLN A 94 -5.10 11.54 2.53
CA GLN A 94 -3.91 12.36 2.31
C GLN A 94 -2.63 11.59 2.64
N ASN A 95 -2.64 10.79 3.70
CA ASN A 95 -1.51 9.91 4.03
C ASN A 95 -1.28 8.85 2.94
N LYS A 96 -2.35 8.26 2.41
CA LYS A 96 -2.28 7.36 1.25
C LYS A 96 -1.65 8.05 0.05
N ILE A 97 -2.12 9.26 -0.30
CA ILE A 97 -1.55 10.07 -1.39
C ILE A 97 -0.05 10.32 -1.18
N THR A 98 0.33 10.82 0.00
CA THR A 98 1.74 11.10 0.34
C THR A 98 2.59 9.84 0.20
N PHE A 99 2.11 8.70 0.71
CA PHE A 99 2.82 7.44 0.60
C PHE A 99 3.01 7.01 -0.86
N TYR A 100 1.95 6.95 -1.66
CA TYR A 100 2.03 6.47 -3.04
C TYR A 100 2.86 7.36 -3.98
N ILE A 101 2.97 8.66 -3.68
CA ILE A 101 3.81 9.59 -4.44
C ILE A 101 5.30 9.38 -4.12
N ASN A 102 5.64 9.24 -2.83
CA ASN A 102 7.01 9.37 -2.35
C ASN A 102 7.68 8.01 -2.06
N ALA A 103 6.92 6.95 -1.79
CA ALA A 103 7.48 5.62 -1.63
C ALA A 103 8.12 5.17 -2.94
N SER A 104 9.42 4.88 -2.95
CA SER A 104 10.20 4.38 -4.10
C SER A 104 10.03 2.88 -4.27
#